data_AF-A0AAV9CAW3-F1
#
_entry.id   AF-A0AAV9CAW3-F1
#
_cell.length_a   1.000
_cell.length_b   1.000
_cell.length_c   1.000
_cell.angle_alpha   90.00
_cell.angle_beta   90.00
_cell.angle_gamma   90.00
#
_symmetry.space_group_name_H-M   'P 1'
#
loop_
_entity.id
_entity.type
_entity.pdbx_description
1 polymer ?
#
loop_
_entity_poly.entity_id
_entity_poly.type
_entity_poly.pdbx_seq_one_letter_code
_entity_poly.pdbx_strand_id
1 'polypeptide(L)' 'MEAVLSVVLILSSLRSVLPSSPYLGIAPKELKYFAGEVTACRDGSGTFKKDRLNDGFCDCPDGTDEPELF' A
#
# COMPACT_ATOMS: atom_id res chain seq x y z
N MET A 1 8.50 36.91 -18.99
CA MET A 1 8.38 35.43 -19.04
C MET A 1 8.88 34.75 -17.77
N GLU A 2 9.55 35.45 -16.85
CA GLU A 2 10.12 34.85 -15.62
C GLU A 2 9.09 34.43 -14.55
N ALA A 3 7.94 35.10 -14.46
CA ALA A 3 6.95 34.83 -13.39
C ALA A 3 6.07 33.59 -13.64
N VAL A 4 5.98 33.13 -14.89
CA VAL A 4 5.11 32.01 -15.27
C VAL A 4 5.75 30.67 -14.90
N LEU A 5 7.08 30.60 -14.98
CA LEU A 5 7.87 29.40 -14.67
C LEU A 5 7.83 29.06 -13.18
N SER A 6 7.80 30.08 -12.31
CA SER A 6 7.71 29.90 -10.86
C SER A 6 6.37 29.32 -10.42
N VAL A 7 5.26 29.63 -11.10
CA VAL A 7 3.91 29.11 -10.74
C VAL A 7 3.75 27.64 -11.12
N VAL A 8 4.31 27.22 -12.27
CA VAL A 8 4.24 25.83 -12.75
C VAL A 8 4.94 24.85 -11.80
N LEU A 9 6.06 25.27 -11.19
CA LEU A 9 6.83 24.44 -10.25
C LEU A 9 6.09 24.16 -8.93
N ILE A 10 5.15 25.02 -8.53
CA ILE A 10 4.39 24.82 -7.28
C ILE A 10 3.22 23.83 -7.51
N LEU A 11 2.63 23.81 -8.71
CA LEU A 11 1.55 22.89 -9.06
C LEU A 11 2.01 21.46 -9.38
N SER A 12 3.26 21.27 -9.81
CA SER A 12 3.80 19.93 -10.14
C SER A 12 4.15 19.07 -8.92
N SER A 13 4.12 19.65 -7.71
CA SER A 13 4.47 18.95 -6.47
C SER A 13 3.27 18.26 -5.80
N LEU A 14 2.06 18.40 -6.34
CA LEU A 14 0.88 17.72 -5.81
C LEU A 14 0.90 16.24 -6.25
N ARG A 15 1.63 15.40 -5.51
CA ARG A 15 1.45 13.95 -5.61
C ARG A 15 0.02 13.64 -5.20
N SER A 16 -0.73 13.03 -6.09
CA SER A 16 -2.04 12.46 -5.77
C SER A 16 -1.82 11.37 -4.72
N VAL A 17 -2.00 11.67 -3.44
CA VAL A 17 -2.20 10.65 -2.40
C VAL A 17 -3.65 10.18 -2.57
N LEU A 18 -3.93 9.50 -3.68
CA LEU A 18 -5.19 8.82 -3.81
C LEU A 18 -5.11 7.64 -2.86
N PRO A 19 -6.04 7.49 -1.89
CA PRO A 19 -6.06 6.31 -1.05
C PRO A 19 -6.22 5.09 -1.97
N SER A 20 -5.17 4.29 -2.08
CA SER A 20 -5.24 3.00 -2.73
C SER A 20 -6.21 2.13 -1.94
N SER A 21 -6.95 1.27 -2.64
CA SER A 21 -7.66 0.19 -1.95
C SER A 21 -6.63 -0.62 -1.17
N PRO A 22 -6.84 -0.96 0.12
CA PRO A 22 -5.97 -1.87 0.86
C PRO A 22 -5.94 -3.28 0.24
N TYR A 23 -6.80 -3.55 -0.74
CA TYR A 23 -6.80 -4.81 -1.49
C TYR A 23 -6.13 -4.70 -2.88
N LEU A 24 -5.41 -3.60 -3.16
CA LEU A 24 -4.65 -3.47 -4.40
C LEU A 24 -3.55 -4.55 -4.44
N GLY A 25 -3.31 -5.14 -5.62
CA GLY A 25 -2.35 -6.25 -5.78
C GLY A 25 -2.89 -7.63 -5.37
N ILE A 26 -4.03 -7.71 -4.68
CA ILE A 26 -4.57 -8.99 -4.18
C ILE A 26 -5.46 -9.66 -5.23
N ALA A 27 -5.10 -10.89 -5.63
CA ALA A 27 -5.93 -11.66 -6.54
C ALA A 27 -7.31 -11.99 -5.93
N PRO A 28 -8.39 -12.09 -6.72
CA PRO A 28 -9.74 -12.38 -6.20
C PRO A 28 -9.83 -13.65 -5.33
N LYS A 29 -9.01 -14.66 -5.65
CA LYS A 29 -8.93 -15.93 -4.91
C LYS A 29 -8.31 -15.78 -3.52
N GLU A 30 -7.50 -14.73 -3.30
CA GLU A 30 -6.78 -14.46 -2.05
C GLU A 30 -7.51 -13.45 -1.16
N LEU A 31 -8.55 -12.76 -1.64
CA LEU A 31 -9.33 -11.81 -0.83
C LEU A 31 -9.84 -12.40 0.50
N LYS A 32 -10.15 -13.70 0.52
CA LYS A 32 -10.59 -14.40 1.74
C LYS A 32 -9.49 -14.49 2.80
N TYR A 33 -8.22 -14.55 2.39
CA TYR A 33 -7.05 -14.59 3.28
C TYR A 33 -6.89 -13.27 4.05
N PHE A 34 -7.20 -12.15 3.40
CA PHE A 34 -7.09 -10.79 3.95
C PHE A 34 -8.41 -10.22 4.49
N ALA A 35 -9.45 -11.06 4.59
CA ALA A 35 -10.78 -10.62 5.01
C ALA A 35 -10.84 -10.26 6.51
N GLY A 36 -10.02 -10.91 7.33
CA GLY A 36 -9.98 -10.71 8.78
C GLY A 36 -9.45 -9.34 9.23
N GLU A 37 -9.58 -9.08 10.54
CA GLU A 37 -8.93 -7.93 11.22
C GLU A 37 -7.43 -8.19 11.45
N VAL A 38 -7.06 -9.46 11.59
CA VAL A 38 -5.67 -9.92 11.75
C VAL A 38 -5.41 -10.99 10.71
N THR A 39 -4.27 -10.87 10.02
CA THR A 39 -3.82 -11.80 8.98
C THR A 39 -2.46 -12.35 9.39
N ALA A 40 -2.25 -13.65 9.17
CA ALA A 40 -0.95 -14.28 9.41
C ALA A 40 0.02 -13.99 8.27
N CYS A 41 1.32 -13.93 8.55
CA CYS A 41 2.34 -14.05 7.51
C CYS A 41 2.30 -15.47 6.94
N ARG A 42 2.51 -15.64 5.64
CA ARG A 42 2.36 -16.93 4.96
C ARG A 42 3.47 -17.91 5.34
N ASP A 43 4.64 -17.39 5.71
CA ASP A 43 5.77 -18.12 6.28
C ASP A 43 5.59 -18.52 7.76
N GLY A 44 4.53 -18.03 8.43
CA GLY A 44 4.24 -18.30 9.84
C GLY A 44 5.10 -17.50 10.84
N SER A 45 5.87 -16.51 10.37
CA SER A 45 6.74 -15.66 11.21
C SER A 45 5.99 -14.73 12.17
N GLY A 46 4.70 -14.47 11.92
CA GLY A 46 3.91 -13.57 12.73
C GLY A 46 2.52 -13.29 12.19
N THR A 47 1.92 -12.20 12.68
CA THR A 47 0.60 -11.71 12.27
C THR A 47 0.61 -10.19 12.27
N PHE A 48 -0.13 -9.60 11.34
CA PHE A 48 -0.32 -8.16 11.24
C PHE A 48 -1.81 -7.80 11.25
N LYS A 49 -2.11 -6.55 11.59
CA LYS A 49 -3.49 -6.04 11.58
C LYS A 49 -3.85 -5.52 10.18
N LYS A 50 -5.15 -5.47 9.88
CA LYS A 50 -5.66 -5.04 8.58
C LYS A 50 -5.23 -3.62 8.16
N ASP A 51 -4.98 -2.72 9.11
CA ASP A 51 -4.48 -1.36 8.86
C ASP A 51 -3.02 -1.31 8.40
N ARG A 52 -2.32 -2.44 8.47
CA ARG A 52 -0.95 -2.63 8.00
C ARG A 52 -0.83 -3.26 6.62
N LEU A 53 -1.95 -3.70 6.05
CA LEU A 53 -1.96 -4.22 4.69
C LEU A 53 -1.72 -3.07 3.71
N ASN A 54 -0.69 -3.17 2.89
CA ASN A 54 -0.30 -2.16 1.90
C ASN A 54 -0.05 -0.78 2.55
N ASP A 55 0.61 -0.75 3.72
CA ASP A 55 0.92 0.50 4.44
C ASP A 55 2.32 1.06 4.11
N GLY A 56 3.09 0.34 3.28
CA GLY A 56 4.42 0.71 2.84
C GLY A 56 5.52 0.30 3.81
N PHE A 57 5.20 -0.47 4.85
CA PHE A 57 6.15 -0.99 5.83
C PHE A 57 6.15 -2.51 5.82
N CYS A 58 7.33 -3.10 5.99
CA CYS A 58 7.49 -4.55 6.01
C CYS A 58 7.25 -5.07 7.44
N ASP A 59 6.05 -5.58 7.68
CA ASP A 59 5.61 -6.27 8.88
C ASP A 59 5.81 -7.78 8.79
N CYS A 60 5.71 -8.37 7.60
CA CYS A 60 6.05 -9.77 7.37
C CYS A 60 7.40 -9.90 6.63
N PRO A 61 8.34 -10.73 7.12
CA PRO A 61 9.60 -11.05 6.43
C PRO A 61 9.42 -11.64 5.02
N ASP A 62 8.27 -12.28 4.77
CA ASP A 62 7.92 -12.85 3.47
C ASP A 62 7.18 -11.87 2.53
N GLY A 63 6.91 -10.65 2.99
CA GLY A 63 6.22 -9.60 2.23
C GLY A 63 4.72 -9.84 2.02
N THR A 64 4.09 -10.76 2.78
CA THR A 64 2.66 -11.06 2.66
C THR A 64 1.76 -9.83 2.85
N ASP A 65 2.22 -8.86 3.61
CA ASP A 65 1.56 -7.61 3.97
C ASP A 65 1.63 -6.51 2.90
N GLU A 66 2.47 -6.66 1.86
CA GLU A 66 2.68 -5.64 0.80
C GLU A 66 2.46 -6.19 -0.64
N PRO A 67 1.30 -6.81 -0.95
CA PRO A 67 1.02 -7.40 -2.27
C PRO A 67 0.93 -6.42 -3.45
N GLU A 68 0.76 -5.11 -3.23
CA GLU A 68 0.75 -4.10 -4.30
C GLU A 68 2.12 -3.84 -4.92
N LEU A 69 3.20 -4.27 -4.26
CA LEU A 69 4.57 -4.13 -4.75
C LEU A 69 4.97 -5.24 -5.74
N PHE A 70 4.01 -6.04 -6.24
CA PHE A 70 4.22 -7.12 -7.21
C PHE A 70 3.32 -7.06 -8.44
#